data_AF-H8L645-F1
#
_entry.id   AF-H8L645-F1
#
_cell.length_a   1.000
_cell.length_b   1.000
_cell.length_c   1.000
_cell.angle_alpha   90.00
_cell.angle_beta   90.00
_cell.angle_gamma   90.00
#
_symmetry.space_group_name_H-M   'P 1'
#
loop_
_entity.id
_entity.type
_entity.pdbx_description
1 polymer ?
#
loop_
_entity_poly.entity_id
_entity_poly.type
_entity_poly.pdbx_seq_one_letter_code
_entity_poly.pdbx_strand_id
1 'polypeptide(L)' 'MTEDLPIDLTPAQADRISAFAKEQGLTVEQAVTKLAREAINERYVLPKNRGSVLPIRALKRAPRGPSHD' A
#
# COMPACT_ATOMS: atom_id res chain seq x y z
N MET A 1 -34.41 10.13 -1.27
CA MET A 1 -33.91 8.86 -1.84
C MET A 1 -32.49 8.68 -1.33
N THR A 2 -32.35 8.06 -0.17
CA THR A 2 -31.06 7.65 0.39
C THR A 2 -30.82 6.24 -0.11
N GLU A 3 -29.87 6.09 -1.04
CA GLU A 3 -29.45 4.78 -1.51
C GLU A 3 -28.82 4.03 -0.33
N ASP A 4 -29.36 2.84 -0.04
CA ASP A 4 -29.01 1.96 1.07
C ASP A 4 -27.61 1.37 0.82
N LEU A 5 -26.58 2.19 1.02
CA LEU A 5 -25.21 1.70 1.09
C LEU A 5 -25.12 0.83 2.36
N PRO A 6 -24.65 -0.43 2.30
CA PRO A 6 -24.59 -1.35 3.45
C PRO A 6 -23.56 -0.94 4.52
N ILE A 7 -23.12 0.32 4.49
CA ILE A 7 -22.06 0.90 5.30
C ILE A 7 -22.56 2.27 5.74
N ASP A 8 -22.78 2.44 7.05
CA ASP A 8 -23.13 3.74 7.61
C ASP A 8 -21.93 4.68 7.51
N LEU A 9 -22.04 5.64 6.57
CA LEU A 9 -21.08 6.73 6.44
C LEU A 9 -21.54 7.91 7.27
N THR A 10 -20.62 8.51 8.02
CA THR A 10 -20.88 9.82 8.61
C THR A 10 -21.09 10.87 7.50
N PRO A 11 -21.88 11.93 7.72
CA PRO A 11 -22.10 12.98 6.72
C PRO A 11 -20.78 13.56 6.19
N ALA A 12 -19.82 13.80 7.08
CA ALA A 12 -18.51 14.30 6.71
C ALA A 12 -17.70 13.35 5.81
N GLN A 13 -17.89 12.03 5.93
CA GLN A 13 -17.25 11.05 5.04
C GLN A 13 -17.92 11.05 3.66
N ALA A 14 -19.25 11.11 3.62
CA ALA A 14 -20.00 11.17 2.36
C ALA A 14 -19.64 12.44 1.55
N ASP A 15 -19.48 13.58 2.23
CA ASP A 15 -19.06 14.83 1.61
C ASP A 15 -17.65 14.75 1.01
N ARG A 16 -16.70 14.15 1.75
CA ARG A 16 -15.32 13.95 1.25
C ARG A 16 -15.27 13.03 0.04
N ILE A 17 -16.01 11.92 0.07
CA ILE A 17 -16.07 10.99 -1.07
C ILE A 17 -16.67 11.69 -2.28
N SER A 18 -17.73 12.46 -2.09
CA SER A 18 -18.39 13.22 -3.17
C SER A 18 -17.48 14.31 -3.74
N ALA A 19 -16.72 15.01 -2.90
CA ALA A 19 -15.72 15.99 -3.34
C ALA A 19 -14.61 15.32 -4.16
N PHE A 20 -14.06 14.21 -3.66
CA PHE A 20 -13.04 13.44 -4.36
C PHE A 20 -13.55 12.89 -5.71
N ALA A 21 -14.79 12.41 -5.76
CA ALA A 21 -15.43 11.96 -6.99
C ALA A 21 -15.50 13.09 -8.02
N LYS A 22 -15.93 14.30 -7.62
CA LYS A 22 -15.98 15.47 -8.49
C LYS A 22 -14.60 15.90 -8.99
N GLU A 23 -13.60 15.96 -8.11
CA GLU A 23 -12.23 16.35 -8.46
C GLU A 23 -11.59 15.39 -9.48
N GLN A 24 -11.90 14.10 -9.37
CA GLN A 24 -11.34 13.06 -10.22
C GLN A 24 -12.20 12.75 -11.45
N GLY A 25 -13.36 13.39 -11.60
CA GLY A 25 -14.32 13.09 -12.67
C GLY A 25 -14.88 11.66 -12.60
N LEU A 26 -14.98 11.10 -11.39
CA LEU A 26 -15.45 9.74 -11.11
C LEU A 26 -16.89 9.73 -10.59
N THR A 27 -17.56 8.58 -10.70
CA THR A 27 -18.79 8.35 -9.93
C THR A 27 -18.45 8.13 -8.45
N VAL A 28 -19.44 8.32 -7.57
CA VAL A 28 -19.27 8.10 -6.12
C VAL A 28 -18.82 6.66 -5.85
N GLU A 29 -19.42 5.66 -6.50
CA GLU A 29 -19.02 4.25 -6.35
C GLU A 29 -17.57 3.99 -6.78
N GLN A 30 -17.12 4.59 -7.89
CA GLN A 30 -15.75 4.48 -8.37
C GLN A 30 -14.77 5.15 -7.40
N ALA A 31 -15.14 6.30 -6.87
CA ALA A 31 -14.37 7.00 -5.83
C ALA A 31 -14.20 6.13 -4.58
N VAL A 32 -15.29 5.56 -4.06
CA VAL A 32 -15.26 4.64 -2.90
C VAL A 32 -14.35 3.45 -3.19
N THR A 33 -14.51 2.82 -4.34
CA THR A 33 -13.71 1.64 -4.74
C THR A 33 -12.22 1.98 -4.80
N LYS A 34 -11.87 3.14 -5.36
CA LYS A 34 -10.48 3.60 -5.45
C LYS A 34 -9.88 3.87 -4.07
N LEU A 35 -10.59 4.61 -3.22
CA LEU A 35 -10.15 4.91 -1.86
C LEU A 35 -10.00 3.64 -1.01
N ALA A 36 -10.95 2.71 -1.11
CA ALA A 36 -10.86 1.43 -0.42
C ALA A 36 -9.65 0.61 -0.88
N ARG A 37 -9.38 0.58 -2.19
CA ARG A 37 -8.21 -0.12 -2.75
C ARG A 37 -6.89 0.49 -2.27
N GLU A 38 -6.79 1.80 -2.23
CA GLU A 38 -5.61 2.51 -1.71
C GLU A 38 -5.39 2.20 -0.23
N ALA A 39 -6.45 2.28 0.59
CA ALA A 39 -6.37 1.97 2.01
C ALA A 39 -5.97 0.51 2.28
N ILE A 40 -6.47 -0.44 1.47
CA ILE A 40 -6.08 -1.85 1.57
C ILE A 40 -4.61 -2.03 1.19
N ASN A 41 -4.17 -1.39 0.11
CA ASN A 41 -2.77 -1.47 -0.32
C ASN A 41 -1.82 -0.91 0.74
N GLU A 42 -2.17 0.21 1.36
CA GLU A 42 -1.36 0.83 2.41
C GLU A 42 -1.27 -0.05 3.66
N ARG A 43 -2.40 -0.65 4.09
CA ARG A 43 -2.46 -1.41 5.35
C ARG A 43 -1.99 -2.85 5.25
N TYR A 44 -2.27 -3.52 4.12
CA TYR A 44 -2.16 -4.97 4.04
C TYR A 44 -1.18 -5.46 2.96
N VAL A 45 -0.84 -4.63 1.98
CA VAL A 45 0.12 -5.03 0.95
C VAL A 45 1.51 -4.61 1.40
N LEU A 46 2.34 -5.60 1.77
CA LEU A 46 3.75 -5.34 2.03
C LEU A 46 4.37 -4.65 0.81
N PRO A 47 5.01 -3.48 0.99
CA PRO A 47 5.69 -2.82 -0.10
C PRO A 47 6.73 -3.79 -0.64
N LYS A 48 6.69 -4.03 -1.96
CA LYS A 48 7.69 -4.85 -2.64
C LYS A 48 9.00 -4.08 -2.65
N ASN A 49 9.70 -4.10 -1.52
CA ASN A 49 11.07 -3.64 -1.45
C ASN A 49 11.86 -4.59 -2.36
N ARG A 50 12.46 -4.04 -3.41
CA ARG A 50 13.48 -4.73 -4.21
C ARG A 50 14.71 -4.86 -3.32
N GLY A 51 14.65 -5.79 -2.36
CA GLY A 51 15.80 -6.14 -1.54
C GLY A 51 16.93 -6.56 -2.47
N SER A 52 18.10 -5.95 -2.30
CA SER A 52 19.30 -6.37 -3.03
C SER A 52 19.65 -7.78 -2.59
N VAL A 53 19.46 -8.76 -3.48
CA VAL A 53 19.89 -10.13 -3.23
C VAL A 53 21.41 -10.14 -3.26
N LEU A 54 22.06 -10.28 -2.10
CA LEU A 54 23.50 -10.42 -2.03
C LEU A 54 23.88 -11.84 -2.51
N PRO A 55 24.72 -11.98 -3.54
CA PRO A 55 25.17 -13.28 -3.99
C PRO A 55 25.99 -13.96 -2.89
N ILE A 56 25.70 -15.23 -2.60
CA ILE A 56 26.33 -16.06 -1.55
C ILE A 56 27.88 -16.05 -1.63
N ARG A 57 28.45 -15.78 -2.82
CA ARG A 57 29.90 -15.63 -3.00
C ARG A 57 30.53 -14.49 -2.19
N ALA A 58 29.78 -13.43 -1.84
CA ALA A 58 30.26 -12.33 -1.01
C ALA A 58 30.40 -12.71 0.49
N LEU A 59 29.80 -13.84 0.91
CA LEU A 59 29.92 -14.36 2.27
C LEU A 59 31.08 -15.34 2.46
N LYS A 60 31.99 -15.47 1.47
CA LYS A 60 33.25 -16.20 1.67
C LYS A 60 33.99 -15.53 2.83
N ARG A 61 33.90 -16.14 4.03
CA ARG A 61 34.73 -15.81 5.19
C ARG A 61 36.16 -15.64 4.68
N ALA A 62 36.76 -14.49 4.97
CA ALA A 62 38.18 -14.28 4.70
C ALA A 62 38.95 -15.50 5.24
N PRO A 63 39.83 -16.13 4.45
CA PRO A 63 40.68 -17.18 4.99
C PRO A 63 41.46 -16.56 6.14
N ARG A 64 41.42 -17.20 7.32
CA ARG A 64 42.35 -16.85 8.40
C ARG A 64 43.75 -16.93 7.79
N GLY A 65 44.45 -15.80 7.76
CA GLY A 65 45.85 -15.74 7.34
C GLY A 65 46.70 -16.69 8.20
N PRO A 66 47.89 -17.08 7.71
CA PRO A 66 48.68 -18.11 8.36
C PRO A 66 49.09 -17.64 9.75
N SER A 67 48.89 -18.51 10.74
CA SER A 67 49.54 -18.41 12.04
C SER A 67 51.05 -18.38 11.80
N HIS A 68 51.70 -17.26 12.11
CA HIS A 68 53.15 -17.20 12.16
C HIS A 68 53.55 -17.71 13.54
N ASP A 69 54.19 -18.88 13.55
CA ASP A 69 55.01 -19.38 14.66
C ASP A 69 56.32 -18.57 14.72
#